data_AF-A0A560LFK6-F1
#
_entry.id   AF-A0A560LFK6-F1
#
_cell.length_a   1.000
_cell.length_b   1.000
_cell.length_c   1.000
_cell.angle_alpha   90.00
_cell.angle_beta   90.00
_cell.angle_gamma   90.00
#
_symmetry.space_group_name_H-M   'P 1'
#
loop_
_entity.id
_entity.type
_entity.pdbx_description
1 polymer ?
#
loop_
_entity_poly.entity_id
_entity_poly.type
_entity_poly.pdbx_seq_one_letter_code
_entity_poly.pdbx_strand_id
1 'polypeptide(L)' 'MIKDRKRETREKMIFGGLIIKAGLRKADRAFLLGALIEASRIPPDTAQYRHLHKIGMEAFRADARMTNSESKDLA' A
#
# COMPACT_ATOMS: atom_id res chain seq x y z
N MET A 1 17.41 19.50 8.42
CA MET A 1 16.64 19.21 9.64
C MET A 1 15.12 19.29 9.47
N ILE A 2 14.49 20.44 9.15
CA ILE A 2 13.01 20.52 9.01
C ILE A 2 12.49 19.82 7.73
N LYS A 3 13.23 19.92 6.61
CA LYS A 3 12.86 19.24 5.35
C LYS A 3 12.87 17.71 5.50
N ASP A 4 13.83 17.17 6.24
CA ASP A 4 14.00 15.73 6.44
C ASP A 4 12.85 15.13 7.25
N ARG A 5 12.41 15.83 8.31
CA ARG A 5 11.24 15.45 9.11
C ARG A 5 9.95 15.45 8.30
N LYS A 6 9.77 16.44 7.41
CA LYS A 6 8.58 16.49 6.52
C LYS A 6 8.56 15.30 5.55
N ARG A 7 9.72 14.91 5.03
CA ARG A 7 9.86 13.76 4.14
C ARG A 7 9.56 12.45 4.87
N GLU A 8 10.15 12.24 6.04
CA GLU A 8 9.96 11.03 6.84
C GLU A 8 8.48 10.83 7.25
N THR A 9 7.80 11.91 7.66
CA THR A 9 6.37 11.85 7.97
C THR A 9 5.55 11.46 6.73
N ARG A 10 5.87 12.03 5.56
CA ARG A 10 5.17 11.70 4.32
C ARG A 10 5.38 10.23 3.92
N GLU A 11 6.60 9.73 4.02
CA GLU A 11 6.91 8.32 3.74
C GLU A 11 6.11 7.38 4.67
N LYS A 12 6.09 7.68 5.97
CA LYS A 12 5.28 6.93 6.96
C LYS A 12 3.78 6.98 6.66
N MET A 13 3.27 8.12 6.20
CA MET A 13 1.86 8.25 5.80
C MET A 13 1.52 7.41 4.56
N ILE A 14 2.39 7.41 3.54
CA ILE A 14 2.20 6.60 2.33
C ILE A 14 2.15 5.12 2.72
N PHE A 15 3.09 4.65 3.55
CA PHE A 15 3.08 3.28 4.05
C PHE A 15 1.81 2.93 4.83
N GLY A 16 1.36 3.81 5.73
CA GLY A 16 0.08 3.62 6.43
C GLY A 16 -1.11 3.50 5.47
N GLY A 17 -1.11 4.26 4.38
CA GLY A 17 -2.12 4.18 3.32
C GLY A 17 -2.16 2.82 2.60
N LEU A 18 -1.00 2.18 2.39
CA LEU A 18 -0.92 0.85 1.77
C LEU A 18 -1.62 -0.22 2.62
N ILE A 19 -1.40 -0.19 3.95
CA ILE A 19 -2.01 -1.13 4.89
C ILE A 19 -3.54 -1.02 4.86
N ILE A 20 -4.07 0.20 4.77
CA ILE A 20 -5.52 0.43 4.69
C ILE A 20 -6.08 -0.11 3.38
N LYS A 21 -5.43 0.19 2.24
CA LYS A 21 -5.86 -0.31 0.91
C LYS A 21 -5.83 -1.83 0.81
N ALA A 22 -4.92 -2.49 1.53
CA ALA A 22 -4.87 -3.94 1.65
C ALA A 22 -5.97 -4.53 2.56
N GLY A 23 -6.83 -3.71 3.17
CA GLY A 23 -7.87 -4.17 4.10
C GLY A 23 -7.35 -4.54 5.49
N LEU A 24 -6.11 -4.18 5.81
CA LEU A 24 -5.40 -4.64 7.02
C LEU A 24 -5.39 -3.60 8.15
N ARG A 25 -6.32 -2.64 8.15
CA ARG A 25 -6.39 -1.56 9.17
C ARG A 25 -6.44 -2.08 10.61
N LYS A 26 -7.03 -3.26 10.82
CA LYS A 26 -7.19 -3.90 12.14
C LYS A 26 -6.18 -5.02 12.39
N ALA A 27 -5.26 -5.26 11.47
CA ALA A 27 -4.26 -6.32 11.62
C ALA A 27 -3.24 -5.97 12.70
N ASP A 28 -2.72 -7.00 13.37
CA ASP A 28 -1.67 -6.86 14.36
C ASP A 28 -0.36 -6.35 13.73
N ARG A 29 0.39 -5.52 14.47
CA ARG A 29 1.61 -4.87 13.96
C ARG A 29 2.75 -5.86 13.73
N ALA A 30 2.88 -6.89 14.57
CA ALA A 30 3.91 -7.91 14.40
C ALA A 30 3.61 -8.77 13.17
N PHE A 31 2.33 -9.11 12.95
CA PHE A 31 1.89 -9.77 11.72
C PHE A 31 2.25 -8.96 10.47
N LEU A 32 1.92 -7.67 10.44
CA LEU A 32 2.23 -6.79 9.31
C LEU A 32 3.73 -6.71 9.02
N LEU A 33 4.53 -6.52 10.07
CA LEU A 33 5.99 -6.45 9.93
C LEU A 33 6.56 -7.78 9.42
N GLY A 34 6.09 -8.91 9.95
CA GLY A 34 6.50 -10.25 9.49
C GLY A 34 6.18 -10.46 8.01
N ALA A 35 4.95 -10.13 7.58
CA ALA A 35 4.55 -10.24 6.18
C ALA A 35 5.41 -9.37 5.25
N LEU A 36 5.77 -8.15 5.66
CA LEU A 36 6.62 -7.26 4.88
C LEU A 36 8.08 -7.75 4.81
N ILE A 37 8.60 -8.35 5.89
CA ILE A 37 9.93 -8.98 5.89
C ILE A 37 9.96 -10.15 4.91
N GLU A 38 8.95 -11.03 4.94
CA GLU A 38 8.86 -12.13 3.98
C GLU A 38 8.76 -11.60 2.54
N ALA A 39 7.95 -10.56 2.31
CA ALA A 39 7.84 -9.94 0.99
C ALA A 39 9.17 -9.32 0.51
N SER A 40 9.96 -8.72 1.40
CA SER A 40 11.25 -8.09 1.06
C SER A 40 12.31 -9.09 0.59
N ARG A 41 12.14 -10.38 0.90
CA ARG A 41 13.07 -11.44 0.48
C ARG A 41 12.78 -11.95 -0.93
N ILE A 42 11.66 -11.55 -1.53
CA ILE A 42 11.26 -12.00 -2.86
C ILE A 42 12.05 -11.23 -3.93
N PRO A 43 12.85 -11.90 -4.77
CA PRO A 43 13.62 -11.22 -5.80
C PRO A 43 12.72 -10.63 -6.92
N PRO A 44 13.03 -9.44 -7.47
CA PRO A 44 12.18 -8.74 -8.45
C PRO A 44 11.92 -9.49 -9.76
N ASP A 45 12.83 -10.39 -10.16
CA ASP A 45 12.77 -11.17 -11.40
C ASP A 45 11.94 -12.46 -11.26
N THR A 46 11.40 -12.74 -10.08
CA THR A 46 10.60 -13.94 -9.84
C THR A 46 9.15 -13.81 -10.31
N ALA A 47 8.54 -14.96 -10.63
CA ALA A 47 7.11 -15.03 -10.92
C ALA A 47 6.25 -14.58 -9.72
N GLN A 48 6.71 -14.85 -8.50
CA GLN A 48 6.05 -14.44 -7.27
C GLN A 48 6.01 -12.92 -7.14
N TYR A 49 7.14 -12.23 -7.37
CA TYR A 49 7.17 -10.77 -7.38
C TYR A 49 6.21 -10.19 -8.42
N ARG A 50 6.23 -10.72 -9.66
CA ARG A 50 5.30 -10.28 -10.72
C ARG A 50 3.83 -10.49 -10.34
N HIS A 51 3.51 -11.58 -9.67
CA HIS A 51 2.16 -11.85 -9.19
C HIS A 51 1.72 -10.83 -8.13
N LEU A 52 2.55 -10.62 -7.10
CA LEU A 52 2.28 -9.61 -6.05
C LEU A 52 2.16 -8.19 -6.62
N HIS A 53 2.99 -7.86 -7.61
CA HIS A 53 2.90 -6.60 -8.32
C HIS A 53 1.57 -6.46 -9.06
N LYS A 54 1.12 -7.51 -9.77
CA LYS A 54 -0.14 -7.49 -10.51
C LYS A 54 -1.35 -7.27 -9.59
N ILE A 55 -1.45 -8.02 -8.49
CA ILE A 55 -2.56 -7.86 -7.54
C ILE A 55 -2.55 -6.46 -6.91
N GLY A 56 -1.37 -5.91 -6.61
CA GLY A 56 -1.22 -4.55 -6.08
C GLY A 56 -1.72 -3.50 -7.08
N MET A 57 -1.33 -3.61 -8.35
CA MET A 57 -1.83 -2.70 -9.40
C MET A 57 -3.35 -2.76 -9.55
N GLU A 58 -3.95 -3.94 -9.49
CA GLU A 58 -5.40 -4.12 -9.59
C GLU A 58 -6.12 -3.46 -8.40
N ALA A 59 -5.60 -3.63 -7.18
CA ALA A 59 -6.12 -2.96 -5.99
C ALA A 59 -6.06 -1.43 -6.11
N PHE A 60 -4.94 -0.86 -6.56
CA PHE A 60 -4.83 0.59 -6.79
C PHE A 60 -5.81 1.10 -7.85
N ARG A 61 -6.02 0.35 -8.93
CA ARG A 61 -6.99 0.71 -9.97
C ARG A 61 -8.43 0.65 -9.45
N ALA A 62 -8.76 -0.32 -8.61
CA ALA A 62 -10.08 -0.43 -7.99
C ALA A 62 -10.36 0.76 -7.08
N ASP A 63 -9.40 1.13 -6.23
CA ASP A 63 -9.47 2.29 -5.34
C ASP A 63 -9.69 3.60 -6.12
N ALA A 64 -8.93 3.84 -7.18
CA ALA A 64 -9.11 5.03 -8.03
C ALA A 64 -10.48 5.09 -8.74
N ARG A 65 -11.09 3.94 -9.06
CA ARG A 65 -12.45 3.90 -9.62
C ARG A 65 -13.50 4.25 -8.58
N MET A 66 -13.34 3.77 -7.34
CA MET A 66 -14.26 4.09 -6.24
C MET A 66 -14.27 5.59 -5.95
N THR A 67 -13.09 6.21 -5.84
CA THR A 67 -12.98 7.65 -5.59
C THR A 67 -13.63 8.50 -6.70
N ASN A 68 -13.51 8.05 -7.96
CA ASN A 68 -14.11 8.73 -9.10
C ASN A 68 -15.63 8.54 -9.19
N SER A 69 -16.17 7.45 -8.64
CA SER A 69 -17.62 7.22 -8.54
C SER A 69 -18.22 8.11 -7.45
N GLU A 70 -17.64 8.12 -6.25
CA GLU A 70 -18.10 8.94 -5.12
C GLU A 70 -18.12 10.44 -5.47
N SER A 71 -17.15 10.90 -6.27
CA SER A 71 -17.08 12.29 -6.74
C SER A 71 -18.16 12.65 -7.77
N LYS A 72 -18.68 11.66 -8.51
CA LYS A 72 -19.77 11.86 -9.49
C LYS A 72 -21.15 11.83 -8.85
N ASP A 73 -21.31 11.10 -7.75
CA ASP A 73 -22.59 11.02 -7.02
C ASP A 73 -22.85 12.28 -6.15
N LEU A 74 -21.84 13.13 -5.98
CA LEU A 74 -21.89 14.39 -5.22
C LEU A 74 -21.97 15.65 -6.10
N ALA A 75 -22.02 15.50 -7.44
CA ALA A 75 -22.05 16.58 -8.43
C ALA A 75 -23.35 16.58 -9.23
#